data_AF-F7VJ39-F1
#
_entry.id   AF-F7VJ39-F1
#
_cell.length_a   1.000
_cell.length_b   1.000
_cell.length_c   1.000
_cell.angle_alpha   90.00
_cell.angle_beta   90.00
_cell.angle_gamma   90.00
#
_symmetry.space_group_name_H-M   'P 1'
#
loop_
_entity.id
_entity.type
_entity.pdbx_description
1 polymer ?
#
loop_
_entity_poly.entity_id
_entity_poly.type
_entity_poly.pdbx_seq_one_letter_code
_entity_poly.pdbx_strand_id
1 'polypeptide(L)'
;MNVYFEPGLLKQVEALAERRKVSKSAVIEAAVLSLVSGEDDGRRDAALSKRLDWLGRRIDDVDEAVAVLGEAFALYTRAWMRHQLPIPANENEAARDRAADMYAQFNEVLVRRLAKGQRFLHERVRDVAGQKEANTGR
;
A
#
# COMPACT_ATOMS: atom_id res chain seq x y z
N MET A 1 10.04 -16.87 -50.34
CA MET A 1 8.70 -16.78 -49.72
C MET A 1 8.32 -15.31 -49.69
N ASN A 2 7.20 -14.90 -50.29
CA ASN A 2 6.72 -13.52 -50.22
C ASN A 2 5.59 -13.49 -49.18
N VAL A 3 5.74 -12.72 -48.10
CA VAL A 3 4.77 -12.63 -47.02
C VAL A 3 4.09 -11.28 -47.12
N TYR A 4 2.77 -11.27 -47.05
CA TYR A 4 2.01 -10.03 -47.05
C TYR A 4 2.24 -9.27 -45.75
N PHE A 5 2.52 -7.97 -45.87
CA PHE A 5 2.52 -7.02 -44.77
C PHE A 5 1.44 -5.98 -45.01
N GLU A 6 0.64 -5.72 -43.99
CA GLU A 6 -0.26 -4.57 -44.00
C GLU A 6 0.58 -3.28 -44.16
N PRO A 7 0.18 -2.33 -45.03
CA PRO A 7 0.99 -1.15 -45.34
C PRO A 7 1.40 -0.31 -44.11
N GLY A 8 0.52 -0.19 -43.11
CA GLY A 8 0.81 0.47 -41.83
C GLY A 8 1.88 -0.25 -41.02
N LEU A 9 1.82 -1.59 -40.94
CA LEU A 9 2.86 -2.40 -40.30
C LEU A 9 4.22 -2.27 -41.01
N LEU A 10 4.23 -2.25 -42.35
CA LEU A 10 5.47 -2.07 -43.11
C LEU A 10 6.12 -0.73 -42.78
N LYS A 11 5.35 0.37 -42.70
CA LYS A 11 5.86 1.69 -42.29
C LYS A 11 6.47 1.67 -40.88
N GLN A 12 5.89 0.92 -39.95
CA GLN A 12 6.43 0.79 -38.59
C GLN A 12 7.76 0.03 -38.58
N VAL A 13 7.88 -1.04 -39.37
CA VAL A 13 9.12 -1.80 -39.53
C VAL A 13 10.20 -0.92 -40.17
N GLU A 14 9.86 -0.12 -41.18
CA GLU A 14 10.75 0.83 -41.83
C GLU A 14 11.29 1.86 -40.84
N ALA A 15 10.40 2.53 -40.11
CA ALA A 15 10.80 3.51 -39.10
C ALA A 15 11.67 2.89 -37.99
N LEU A 16 11.38 1.65 -37.58
CA LEU A 16 12.16 0.95 -36.58
C LEU A 16 13.55 0.56 -37.10
N ALA A 17 13.63 0.09 -38.34
CA ALA A 17 14.88 -0.25 -39.02
C ALA A 17 15.79 0.98 -39.16
N GLU A 18 15.23 2.12 -39.56
CA GLU A 18 15.94 3.40 -39.61
C GLU A 18 16.44 3.84 -38.24
N ARG A 19 15.56 3.83 -37.22
CA ARG A 19 15.92 4.24 -35.85
C ARG A 19 17.02 3.36 -35.26
N ARG A 20 17.03 2.08 -35.59
CA ARG A 20 17.99 1.07 -35.09
C ARG A 20 19.21 0.91 -36.00
N LYS A 21 19.25 1.57 -37.17
CA LYS A 21 20.30 1.43 -38.21
C LYS A 21 20.54 -0.02 -38.64
N VAL A 22 19.47 -0.79 -38.85
CA VAL A 22 19.51 -2.18 -39.31
C VAL A 22 18.63 -2.38 -40.54
N SER A 23 18.74 -3.51 -41.23
CA SER A 23 17.87 -3.81 -42.38
C SER A 23 16.45 -4.18 -41.93
N LYS A 24 15.46 -3.94 -42.80
CA LYS A 24 14.06 -4.34 -42.56
C LYS A 24 13.95 -5.86 -42.31
N SER A 25 14.69 -6.66 -43.09
CA SER A 25 14.74 -8.11 -42.92
C SER A 25 15.31 -8.51 -41.56
N ALA A 26 16.34 -7.83 -41.05
CA ALA A 26 16.89 -8.12 -39.73
C ALA A 26 15.90 -7.79 -38.60
N VAL A 27 15.09 -6.74 -38.74
CA VAL A 27 14.00 -6.43 -37.80
C VAL A 27 12.95 -7.55 -37.79
N ILE A 28 12.54 -8.00 -38.97
CA ILE A 28 11.53 -9.06 -39.13
C ILE A 28 12.06 -10.38 -38.57
N GLU A 29 13.29 -10.75 -38.91
CA GLU A 29 13.95 -11.96 -38.41
C GLU A 29 14.04 -11.97 -36.88
N ALA A 30 14.50 -10.86 -36.28
CA ALA A 30 14.56 -10.74 -34.83
C ALA A 30 13.18 -10.82 -34.17
N ALA A 31 12.15 -10.21 -34.76
CA ALA A 31 10.79 -10.27 -34.25
C ALA A 31 10.21 -11.70 -34.32
N VAL A 32 10.43 -12.41 -35.43
CA VAL A 32 9.97 -13.79 -35.61
C VAL A 32 10.74 -14.74 -34.68
N LEU A 33 12.06 -14.57 -34.54
CA LEU A 33 12.87 -15.35 -33.59
C LEU A 33 12.40 -15.12 -32.16
N SER A 34 12.12 -13.88 -31.76
CA SER A 34 11.56 -13.57 -30.44
C SER A 34 10.19 -14.23 -30.23
N LEU A 35 9.31 -14.15 -31.23
CA LEU A 35 7.97 -14.74 -31.16
C LEU A 35 8.02 -16.27 -31.04
N VAL A 36 8.87 -16.92 -31.82
CA VAL A 36 8.99 -18.40 -31.83
C VAL A 36 9.73 -18.92 -30.61
N SER A 37 10.71 -18.18 -30.10
CA SER A 37 11.46 -18.57 -28.90
C SER A 37 10.68 -18.36 -27.59
N GLY A 38 9.69 -17.46 -27.58
CA GLY A 38 8.90 -17.13 -26.39
C GLY A 38 9.68 -16.43 -25.27
N GLU A 39 10.94 -16.05 -25.52
CA GLU A 39 11.85 -15.48 -24.51
C GLU A 39 11.39 -14.11 -24.00
N ASP A 40 10.76 -13.30 -24.88
CA ASP A 40 10.25 -11.99 -24.50
C ASP A 40 9.07 -12.10 -23.52
N ASP A 41 8.17 -13.05 -23.74
CA ASP A 41 6.99 -13.24 -22.88
C ASP A 41 7.39 -13.89 -21.55
N GLY A 42 8.22 -14.94 -21.57
CA GLY A 42 8.72 -15.57 -20.34
C GLY A 42 9.52 -14.61 -19.45
N ARG A 43 10.29 -13.69 -20.06
CA ARG A 43 11.04 -12.66 -19.32
C ARG A 43 10.13 -11.59 -18.72
N ARG A 44 9.08 -11.18 -19.44
CA ARG A 44 8.07 -10.22 -18.92
C ARG A 44 7.31 -10.81 -17.75
N ASP A 45 6.86 -12.05 -17.88
CA ASP A 45 6.12 -12.75 -16.84
C ASP A 45 6.98 -12.95 -15.60
N ALA A 46 8.23 -13.40 -15.76
CA ALA A 46 9.17 -13.55 -14.64
C ALA A 46 9.47 -12.21 -13.93
N ALA A 47 9.58 -11.11 -14.66
CA ALA A 47 9.78 -9.78 -14.07
C ALA A 47 8.53 -9.31 -13.31
N LEU A 48 7.33 -9.62 -13.80
CA LEU A 48 6.08 -9.32 -13.12
C LEU A 48 5.94 -10.15 -11.84
N SER A 49 6.18 -11.46 -11.88
CA SER A 49 6.17 -12.33 -10.70
C SER A 49 7.12 -11.82 -9.63
N LYS A 50 8.37 -11.48 -9.98
CA LYS A 50 9.33 -10.90 -9.02
C LYS A 50 8.84 -9.59 -8.38
N ARG A 51 8.16 -8.73 -9.15
CA ARG A 51 7.59 -7.48 -8.62
C ARG A 51 6.44 -7.77 -7.68
N LEU A 52 5.58 -8.73 -8.01
CA LEU A 52 4.48 -9.15 -7.15
C LEU A 52 5.00 -9.77 -5.85
N ASP A 53 6.01 -10.64 -5.92
CA ASP A 53 6.64 -11.23 -4.73
C ASP A 53 7.24 -10.16 -3.83
N TRP A 54 7.93 -9.17 -4.41
CA TRP A 54 8.49 -8.05 -3.65
C TRP A 54 7.40 -7.18 -3.01
N LEU A 55 6.30 -6.92 -3.73
CA LEU A 55 5.15 -6.21 -3.17
C LEU A 55 4.51 -7.01 -2.03
N GLY A 56 4.39 -8.33 -2.16
CA GLY A 56 3.89 -9.21 -1.11
C GLY A 56 4.72 -9.09 0.16
N ARG A 57 6.04 -9.24 0.05
CA ARG A 57 6.94 -9.05 1.20
C ARG A 57 6.83 -7.67 1.84
N ARG A 58 6.69 -6.63 1.02
CA ARG A 58 6.54 -5.26 1.53
C ARG A 58 5.20 -5.05 2.26
N ILE A 59 4.15 -5.76 1.86
CA ILE A 59 2.88 -5.78 2.59
C ILE A 59 3.08 -6.50 3.92
N ASP A 60 3.73 -7.66 3.92
CA ASP A 60 4.02 -8.42 5.14
C ASP A 60 4.84 -7.57 6.14
N ASP A 61 5.88 -6.88 5.68
CA ASP A 61 6.70 -5.98 6.50
C ASP A 61 5.85 -4.84 7.13
N VAL A 62 4.89 -4.31 6.37
CA VAL A 62 3.99 -3.25 6.85
C VAL A 62 2.99 -3.79 7.85
N ASP A 63 2.43 -4.98 7.61
CA ASP A 63 1.51 -5.63 8.53
C ASP A 63 2.19 -5.93 9.88
N GLU A 64 3.44 -6.41 9.84
CA GLU A 64 4.25 -6.59 11.05
C GLU A 64 4.51 -5.26 11.77
N ALA A 65 4.93 -4.22 11.04
CA ALA A 65 5.16 -2.90 11.62
C ALA A 65 3.89 -2.31 12.26
N VAL A 66 2.72 -2.50 11.63
CA VAL A 66 1.43 -2.07 12.17
C VAL A 66 1.05 -2.86 13.42
N ALA A 67 1.30 -4.18 13.44
CA ALA A 67 1.08 -5.00 14.64
C ALA A 67 1.95 -4.51 15.81
N VAL A 68 3.25 -4.29 15.58
CA VAL A 68 4.18 -3.75 16.58
C VAL A 68 3.74 -2.38 17.10
N LEU A 69 3.31 -1.48 16.20
CA LEU A 69 2.78 -0.18 16.60
C LEU A 69 1.51 -0.30 17.44
N GLY A 70 0.62 -1.25 17.11
CA GLY A 70 -0.57 -1.56 17.88
C GLY A 70 -0.24 -2.03 19.30
N GLU A 71 0.70 -2.95 19.43
CA GLU A 71 1.20 -3.43 20.74
C GLU A 71 1.84 -2.31 21.55
N ALA A 72 2.72 -1.52 20.94
CA ALA A 72 3.38 -0.39 21.59
C ALA A 72 2.36 0.66 22.08
N PHE A 73 1.35 0.97 21.27
CA PHE A 73 0.28 1.90 21.64
C PHE A 73 -0.59 1.39 22.79
N ALA A 74 -0.92 0.10 22.78
CA ALA A 74 -1.62 -0.56 23.89
C ALA A 74 -0.83 -0.46 25.21
N LEU A 75 0.47 -0.79 25.17
CA LEU A 75 1.35 -0.68 26.32
C LEU A 75 1.48 0.76 26.82
N TYR A 76 1.68 1.72 25.90
CA TYR A 76 1.75 3.14 26.21
C TYR A 76 0.47 3.62 26.89
N THR A 77 -0.70 3.31 26.31
CA THR A 77 -2.00 3.74 26.82
C THR A 77 -2.24 3.20 28.23
N ARG A 78 -1.90 1.94 28.49
CA ARG A 78 -2.00 1.32 29.81
C ARG A 78 -1.05 1.98 30.82
N ALA A 79 0.18 2.28 30.43
CA ALA A 79 1.16 2.97 31.28
C ALA A 79 0.73 4.41 31.59
N TRP A 80 0.24 5.13 30.59
CA TRP A 80 -0.29 6.49 30.72
C TRP A 80 -1.49 6.55 31.66
N MET A 81 -2.45 5.62 31.53
CA MET A 81 -3.59 5.53 32.44
C MET A 81 -3.15 5.29 33.90
N ARG A 82 -2.10 4.51 34.14
CA ARG A 82 -1.57 4.32 35.49
C ARG A 82 -0.96 5.59 36.10
N HIS A 83 -0.39 6.46 35.28
CA HIS A 83 0.34 7.66 35.74
C HIS A 83 -0.53 8.91 35.82
N GLN A 84 -1.59 9.01 35.02
CA GLN A 84 -2.41 10.22 34.95
C GLN A 84 -3.48 10.31 36.06
N LEU A 85 -3.83 9.21 36.72
CA LEU A 85 -4.79 9.27 37.82
C LEU A 85 -4.10 9.76 39.12
N PRO A 86 -4.58 10.85 39.75
CA PRO A 86 -4.12 11.26 41.07
C PRO A 86 -4.65 10.26 42.09
N ILE A 87 -3.84 9.26 42.42
CA ILE A 87 -4.22 8.22 43.37
C ILE A 87 -3.31 8.42 44.59
N PRO A 88 -3.89 8.60 45.80
CA PRO A 88 -3.08 8.83 46.99
C PRO A 88 -2.13 7.64 47.19
N ALA A 89 -0.89 7.93 47.59
CA ALA A 89 0.25 7.00 47.53
C ALA A 89 0.07 5.69 48.33
N ASN A 90 -0.98 5.60 49.16
CA ASN A 90 -1.35 4.47 50.00
C ASN A 90 -2.32 3.46 49.35
N GLU A 91 -2.85 3.72 48.14
CA GLU A 91 -3.86 2.85 47.48
C GLU A 91 -3.38 2.31 46.11
N ASN A 92 -2.15 1.81 46.05
CA ASN A 92 -1.55 1.30 44.80
C ASN A 92 -2.28 0.09 44.17
N GLU A 93 -3.05 -0.68 44.94
CA GLU A 93 -3.80 -1.83 44.43
C GLU A 93 -5.12 -1.39 43.78
N ALA A 94 -5.94 -0.60 44.48
CA ALA A 94 -7.13 0.04 43.92
C ALA A 94 -6.82 0.91 42.70
N ALA A 95 -5.62 1.50 42.65
CA ALA A 95 -5.11 2.22 41.50
C ALA A 95 -4.95 1.37 40.24
N ARG A 96 -4.37 0.18 40.41
CA ARG A 96 -4.09 -0.76 39.32
C ARG A 96 -5.38 -1.33 38.76
N ASP A 97 -6.32 -1.65 39.64
CA ASP A 97 -7.63 -2.19 39.26
C ASP A 97 -8.42 -1.16 38.46
N ARG A 98 -8.47 0.09 38.94
CA ARG A 98 -9.15 1.18 38.21
C ARG A 98 -8.53 1.44 36.83
N ALA A 99 -7.20 1.42 36.73
CA ALA A 99 -6.52 1.59 35.44
C ALA A 99 -6.78 0.41 34.48
N ALA A 100 -6.92 -0.81 35.01
CA ALA A 100 -7.28 -1.98 34.22
C ALA A 100 -8.72 -1.88 33.68
N ASP A 101 -9.67 -1.45 34.52
CA ASP A 101 -11.07 -1.23 34.12
C ASP A 101 -11.20 -0.15 33.04
N MET A 102 -10.48 0.97 33.19
CA MET A 102 -10.47 2.04 32.19
C MET A 102 -9.87 1.58 30.85
N TYR A 103 -8.83 0.75 30.90
CA TYR A 103 -8.22 0.18 29.70
C TYR A 103 -9.18 -0.80 28.98
N ALA A 104 -9.93 -1.60 29.74
CA ALA A 104 -10.96 -2.49 29.19
C ALA A 104 -12.09 -1.69 28.51
N GLN A 105 -12.60 -0.64 29.16
CA GLN A 105 -13.62 0.25 28.58
C GLN A 105 -13.11 0.95 27.32
N PHE A 106 -11.85 1.43 27.33
CA PHE A 106 -11.22 2.02 26.16
C PHE A 106 -11.21 1.05 24.97
N ASN A 107 -10.80 -0.20 25.20
CA ASN A 107 -10.79 -1.23 24.15
C ASN A 107 -12.19 -1.51 23.62
N GLU A 108 -13.21 -1.58 24.48
CA GLU A 108 -14.58 -1.81 24.05
C GLU A 108 -15.09 -0.68 23.13
N VAL A 109 -14.83 0.58 23.50
CA VAL A 109 -15.19 1.75 22.68
C VAL A 109 -14.42 1.74 21.35
N LEU A 110 -13.13 1.41 21.38
CA LEU A 110 -12.28 1.34 20.20
C LEU A 110 -12.78 0.27 19.22
N VAL A 111 -13.04 -0.95 19.68
CA VAL A 111 -13.56 -2.06 18.85
C VAL A 111 -14.92 -1.68 18.25
N ARG A 112 -15.82 -1.12 19.06
CA ARG A 112 -17.14 -0.67 18.61
C ARG A 112 -17.04 0.42 17.53
N ARG A 113 -16.07 1.32 17.62
CA ARG A 113 -15.85 2.39 16.65
C ARG A 113 -15.22 1.88 15.35
N LEU A 114 -14.25 0.98 15.45
CA LEU A 114 -13.63 0.30 14.31
C LEU A 114 -14.67 -0.52 13.52
N ALA A 115 -15.52 -1.29 14.20
CA ALA A 115 -16.59 -2.07 13.57
C ALA A 115 -17.60 -1.20 12.80
N LYS A 116 -17.81 0.05 13.24
CA LYS A 116 -18.67 1.04 12.56
C LYS A 116 -17.99 1.75 11.38
N GLY A 117 -16.73 1.43 11.08
CA GLY A 117 -15.98 2.07 9.99
C GLY A 117 -15.62 3.54 10.23
N GLN A 118 -15.84 4.06 11.45
CA GLN A 118 -15.45 5.40 11.85
C GLN A 118 -13.94 5.44 12.12
N ARG A 119 -13.15 5.31 11.05
CA ARG A 119 -11.71 5.52 11.11
C ARG A 119 -11.49 6.98 11.45
N PHE A 120 -10.74 7.25 12.52
CA PHE A 120 -10.36 8.60 12.98
C PHE A 120 -9.85 9.52 11.85
N LEU A 121 -9.26 8.92 10.82
CA LEU A 121 -8.76 9.60 9.62
C LEU A 121 -9.89 10.20 8.75
N HIS A 122 -11.07 9.57 8.69
CA HIS A 122 -12.16 10.05 7.85
C HIS A 122 -12.89 11.26 8.45
N GLU A 123 -12.95 11.34 9.79
CA GLU A 123 -13.50 12.50 10.50
C GLU A 123 -12.60 13.74 10.36
N ARG A 124 -11.27 13.59 10.52
CA ARG A 124 -10.31 14.69 10.31
C ARG A 124 -10.36 15.26 8.88
N VAL A 125 -10.51 14.41 7.86
CA VAL A 125 -10.62 14.87 6.46
C VAL A 125 -11.91 15.68 6.26
N ARG A 126 -13.02 15.30 6.90
CA ARG A 126 -14.26 16.08 6.86
C ARG A 126 -14.15 17.42 7.58
N ASP A 127 -13.51 17.47 8.75
CA ASP A 127 -13.33 18.73 9.48
C ASP A 127 -12.43 19.71 8.72
N VAL A 128 -11.36 19.22 8.09
CA VAL A 128 -10.46 20.05 7.25
C VAL A 128 -11.16 20.49 5.96
N ALA A 129 -11.99 19.65 5.34
CA ALA A 129 -12.79 20.01 4.17
C ALA A 129 -13.87 21.04 4.52
N GLY A 130 -14.58 20.87 5.65
CA GLY A 130 -15.59 21.80 6.14
C GLY A 130 -15.02 23.17 6.54
N GLN A 131 -13.79 23.21 7.08
CA GLN A 131 -13.07 24.47 7.34
C GLN A 131 -12.67 25.21 6.06
N LYS A 132 -12.38 24.51 4.96
CA LYS A 132 -12.06 25.15 3.66
C LYS A 132 -13.29 25.79 3.01
N GLU A 133 -14.46 25.17 3.12
CA GLU A 133 -15.71 25.74 2.58
C GLU A 133 -16.15 26.98 3.36
N ALA A 134 -16.00 26.98 4.69
CA ALA A 134 -16.32 28.13 5.54
C ALA A 134 -15.39 29.35 5.29
N ASN A 135 -14.16 29.13 4.84
CA ASN A 135 -13.19 30.20 4.58
C ASN A 135 -13.21 30.74 3.14
N THR A 136 -13.97 30.11 2.24
CA THR A 136 -14.13 30.56 0.83
C THR A 136 -15.42 31.37 0.64
N GLY A 137 -16.33 31.33 1.61
CA GLY A 137 -17.60 32.06 1.60
C GLY A 137 -17.62 33.36 2.39
N ARG A 138 -16.48 33.99 2.66
CA ARG A 138 -16.39 35.24 3.43
C ARG A 138 -15.58 36.31 2.70
#